data_AF-A0A7V3RK52-F1
#
_entry.id   AF-A0A7V3RK52-F1
#
_cell.length_a   1.000
_cell.length_b   1.000
_cell.length_c   1.000
_cell.angle_alpha   90.00
_cell.angle_beta   90.00
_cell.angle_gamma   90.00
#
_symmetry.space_group_name_H-M   'P 1'
#
loop_
_entity.id
_entity.type
_entity.pdbx_description
1 polymer ?
#
loop_
_entity_poly.entity_id
_entity_poly.type
_entity_poly.pdbx_seq_one_letter_code
_entity_poly.pdbx_strand_id
1 'polypeptide(L)' 'MMWWYKEAMKKLTQAEIAKKLGISRQYLNGILRGKVRPGVKLAGKIAEELNISFFKLRPDLKDLIKKYL' A
#
# COMPACT_ATOMS: atom_id res chain seq x y z
N MET A 1 11.18 -5.37 -10.12
CA MET A 1 10.17 -4.29 -9.93
C MET A 1 8.82 -4.90 -10.32
N MET A 2 7.87 -5.08 -9.40
CA MET A 2 6.60 -5.76 -9.74
C MET A 2 5.73 -4.89 -10.67
N TRP A 3 5.07 -5.53 -11.64
CA TRP A 3 4.34 -4.88 -12.73
C TRP A 3 3.09 -4.09 -12.28
N TRP A 4 2.39 -4.55 -11.25
CA TRP A 4 1.17 -3.89 -10.73
C TRP A 4 1.41 -2.49 -10.15
N TYR A 5 2.65 -2.18 -9.79
CA TYR A 5 3.04 -0.90 -9.20
C TYR A 5 3.08 0.25 -10.23
N LYS A 6 3.52 -0.02 -11.47
CA LYS A 6 3.52 0.99 -12.54
C LYS A 6 2.10 1.38 -12.93
N GLU A 7 1.20 0.40 -12.95
CA GLU A 7 -0.20 0.59 -13.32
C GLU A 7 -0.96 1.46 -12.29
N ALA A 8 -0.65 1.29 -11.01
CA ALA A 8 -1.28 2.06 -9.92
C ALA A 8 -0.84 3.54 -9.86
N MET A 9 0.27 3.92 -10.50
CA MET A 9 0.85 5.28 -10.42
C MET A 9 0.66 6.10 -11.70
N LYS A 10 -0.38 5.83 -12.49
CA LYS A 10 -0.66 6.51 -13.77
C LYS A 10 -0.97 8.02 -13.65
N LYS A 11 -1.31 8.52 -12.46
CA LYS A 11 -1.77 9.91 -12.24
C LYS A 11 -0.88 10.74 -11.31
N LEU A 12 -0.11 10.12 -10.43
CA LEU A 12 0.72 10.79 -9.42
C LEU A 12 2.04 10.04 -9.20
N THR A 13 3.10 10.77 -8.93
CA THR A 13 4.41 10.23 -8.57
C THR A 13 4.41 9.67 -7.14
N GLN A 14 5.36 8.77 -6.83
CA GLN A 14 5.56 8.29 -5.45
C GLN A 14 5.75 9.43 -4.45
N ALA A 15 6.41 10.52 -4.87
CA ALA A 15 6.72 11.65 -4.00
C ALA A 15 5.45 12.41 -3.60
N GLU A 16 4.53 12.61 -4.55
CA GLU A 16 3.24 13.27 -4.31
C GLU A 16 2.34 12.44 -3.41
N ILE A 17 2.27 11.13 -3.66
CA ILE A 17 1.49 10.20 -2.84
C ILE A 17 2.07 10.14 -1.43
N ALA A 18 3.39 10.03 -1.29
CA ALA A 18 4.05 10.03 0.02
C ALA A 18 3.78 11.33 0.79
N LYS A 19 3.84 12.49 0.11
CA LYS A 19 3.50 13.79 0.68
C LYS A 19 2.05 13.85 1.15
N LYS A 20 1.09 13.40 0.33
CA LYS A 20 -0.33 13.35 0.69
C LYS A 20 -0.61 12.45 1.90
N LEU A 21 0.14 11.36 2.02
CA LEU A 21 0.05 10.40 3.12
C LEU A 21 0.83 10.82 4.37
N GLY A 22 1.62 11.90 4.31
CA GLY A 22 2.46 12.36 5.42
C GLY A 22 3.60 11.41 5.76
N ILE A 23 4.14 10.68 4.78
CA ILE A 23 5.24 9.73 4.96
C ILE A 23 6.40 10.01 4.01
N SER A 24 7.58 9.44 4.29
CA SER A 24 8.71 9.58 3.37
C SER A 24 8.53 8.73 2.11
N ARG A 25 9.09 9.20 1.00
CA ARG A 25 9.11 8.47 -0.27
C ARG A 25 9.83 7.12 -0.13
N GLN A 26 10.94 7.05 0.61
CA GLN A 26 11.62 5.77 0.88
C GLN A 26 10.71 4.80 1.64
N TYR A 27 9.96 5.27 2.62
CA TYR A 27 9.06 4.43 3.40
C TYR A 27 7.94 3.87 2.53
N LEU A 28 7.28 4.72 1.72
CA LEU A 28 6.30 4.28 0.73
C LEU A 28 6.90 3.23 -0.24
N ASN A 29 8.10 3.47 -0.77
CA ASN A 29 8.77 2.52 -1.65
C ASN A 29 9.08 1.18 -0.96
N GLY A 30 9.47 1.21 0.31
CA GLY A 30 9.67 0.00 1.13
C GLY A 30 8.38 -0.81 1.27
N ILE A 31 7.26 -0.14 1.51
CA ILE A 31 5.93 -0.76 1.59
C ILE A 31 5.53 -1.40 0.25
N LEU A 32 5.63 -0.65 -0.85
CA LEU A 32 5.22 -1.14 -2.18
C LEU A 32 6.09 -2.28 -2.70
N ARG A 33 7.32 -2.40 -2.20
CA ARG A 33 8.23 -3.53 -2.48
C ARG A 33 8.03 -4.71 -1.52
N GLY A 34 7.11 -4.62 -0.56
CA GLY A 34 6.88 -5.65 0.45
C GLY A 34 8.00 -5.77 1.49
N LYS A 35 8.97 -4.84 1.52
CA LYS A 35 10.06 -4.83 2.50
C LYS A 35 9.62 -4.33 3.87
N VAL A 36 8.56 -3.53 3.88
CA VAL A 36 8.02 -2.91 5.08
C VAL A 36 6.54 -3.20 5.15
N ARG A 37 6.07 -3.66 6.30
CA ARG A 37 4.63 -3.84 6.55
C ARG A 37 4.03 -2.55 7.12
N PRO A 38 3.05 -1.92 6.44
CA PRO A 38 2.37 -0.76 7.00
C PRO A 38 1.39 -1.16 8.12
N GLY A 39 1.14 -0.24 9.05
CA GLY A 39 0.04 -0.35 10.00
C GLY A 39 -1.32 -0.37 9.28
N VAL A 40 -2.38 -0.88 9.93
CA VAL A 40 -3.73 -1.07 9.32
C VAL A 40 -4.25 0.24 8.71
N LYS A 41 -4.20 1.33 9.47
CA LYS A 41 -4.68 2.66 9.04
C LYS A 41 -3.93 3.17 7.81
N LEU A 42 -2.61 3.02 7.78
CA LEU A 42 -1.79 3.47 6.66
C LEU A 42 -2.01 2.57 5.43
N ALA A 43 -2.14 1.26 5.63
CA ALA A 43 -2.45 0.32 4.56
C ALA A 43 -3.79 0.66 3.89
N GLY A 44 -4.82 1.03 4.66
CA GLY A 44 -6.11 1.50 4.13
C GLY A 44 -5.95 2.74 3.23
N LYS A 45 -5.29 3.78 3.74
CA LYS A 45 -5.03 5.01 2.97
C LYS A 45 -4.25 4.76 1.68
N ILE A 46 -3.22 3.91 1.73
CA ILE A 46 -2.43 3.56 0.54
C ILE A 46 -3.30 2.79 -0.47
N ALA A 47 -4.12 1.85 0.01
CA ALA A 47 -5.02 1.06 -0.82
C ALA A 47 -6.03 1.93 -1.57
N GLU A 48 -6.63 2.90 -0.88
CA GLU A 48 -7.53 3.89 -1.46
C GLU A 48 -6.83 4.77 -2.49
N GLU A 49 -5.69 5.38 -2.12
CA GLU A 49 -4.97 6.32 -2.99
C GLU A 49 -4.46 5.68 -4.29
N LEU A 50 -4.02 4.42 -4.20
CA LEU A 50 -3.49 3.66 -5.33
C LEU A 50 -4.54 2.80 -6.04
N ASN A 51 -5.78 2.79 -5.56
CA ASN A 51 -6.86 1.91 -6.00
C ASN A 51 -6.40 0.43 -6.11
N ILE A 52 -5.79 -0.07 -5.04
CA ILE A 52 -5.34 -1.47 -4.93
C ILE A 52 -6.04 -2.16 -3.77
N SER A 53 -6.11 -3.49 -3.81
CA SER A 53 -6.64 -4.25 -2.67
C SER A 53 -5.79 -4.06 -1.41
N PHE A 54 -6.44 -3.75 -0.29
CA PHE A 54 -5.84 -3.70 1.05
C PHE A 54 -5.05 -4.97 1.39
N PHE A 55 -5.54 -6.15 0.99
CA PHE A 55 -4.89 -7.44 1.28
C PHE A 55 -3.56 -7.63 0.54
N LYS A 56 -3.25 -6.82 -0.49
CA LYS A 56 -1.90 -6.80 -1.08
C LYS A 56 -0.87 -6.20 -0.12
N LEU A 57 -1.29 -5.29 0.75
CA LEU A 57 -0.43 -4.65 1.75
C LEU A 57 -0.47 -5.40 3.10
N ARG A 58 -1.60 -6.04 3.40
CA ARG A 58 -1.86 -6.78 4.64
C ARG A 58 -2.40 -8.20 4.37
N PRO A 59 -1.61 -9.07 3.74
CA PRO A 59 -2.03 -10.44 3.46
C PRO A 59 -2.28 -11.26 4.74
N ASP A 60 -1.62 -10.93 5.86
CA ASP A 60 -1.84 -11.53 7.18
C ASP A 60 -3.27 -11.40 7.68
N LEU A 61 -3.95 -10.32 7.31
CA LEU A 61 -5.30 -10.07 7.79
C LEU A 61 -6.34 -10.82 6.97
N LYS A 62 -5.96 -11.39 5.82
CA LYS A 62 -6.88 -12.15 4.96
C LYS A 62 -7.35 -13.43 5.67
N ASP A 63 -6.43 -14.15 6.29
CA ASP A 63 -6.73 -15.39 6.98
C ASP A 63 -7.39 -15.14 8.35
N LEU A 64 -7.04 -14.02 9.00
CA LEU A 64 -7.72 -13.58 10.22
C LEU A 64 -9.21 -13.34 9.99
N ILE A 65 -9.57 -12.61 8.93
CA ILE A 65 -10.98 -12.28 8.63
C ILE A 65 -11.77 -13.54 8.27
N LYS A 66 -11.19 -14.46 7.49
CA LYS A 66 -11.82 -15.74 7.15
C LYS A 66 -12.15 -16.62 8.35
N LYS A 67 -11.49 -16.43 9.49
CA LYS A 67 -11.78 -17.19 10.72
C LYS A 67 -13.08 -16.73 11.39
N TYR A 68 -13.51 -15.50 11.14
CA TYR A 68 -14.65 -14.85 11.81
C TYR A 68 -15.83 -14.55 10.87
N LEU A 69 -15.73 -14.94 9.60
CA LEU A 69 -16.80 -14.92 8.60
C LEU A 69 -17.18 -16.35 8.25
#